data_AF-J7LCW9-F1
#
_entry.id   AF-J7LCW9-F1
#
_cell.length_a   1.000
_cell.length_b   1.000
_cell.length_c   1.000
_cell.angle_alpha   90.00
_cell.angle_beta   90.00
_cell.angle_gamma   90.00
#
_symmetry.space_group_name_H-M   'P 1'
#
loop_
_entity.id
_entity.type
_entity.pdbx_description
1 polymer ?
#
loop_
_entity_poly.entity_id
_entity_poly.type
_entity_poly.pdbx_seq_one_letter_code
_entity_poly.pdbx_strand_id
1 'polypeptide(L)'
;MLLPALTALSFGELNEERQSRLHDMLQLRRGTPRTEGYGSENSIAHREFTDETGHRLVLDLGKVDEDGWVFGLYFDGGRPSPSTVEAHRTLFRGLMEWFGLQLVQITPAATADEVLVPSVPPEAEGEDGLGVSWNFSYDRLEQLRSHVGLSRDAPREVKEVKLRALMGLPIWSAAPEPLRSEAEAFLHGG
;
A
#
# COMPACT_ATOMS: atom_id res chain seq x y z
N MET A 1 14.35 13.86 -5.28
CA MET A 1 12.89 13.62 -5.46
C MET A 1 12.49 12.62 -4.41
N LEU A 2 11.56 12.97 -3.52
CA LEU A 2 11.14 12.09 -2.43
C LEU A 2 10.44 10.83 -2.96
N LEU A 3 11.02 9.68 -2.65
CA LEU A 3 10.49 8.37 -2.99
C LEU A 3 9.87 7.71 -1.75
N PRO A 4 8.74 6.99 -1.87
CA PRO A 4 8.16 6.28 -0.75
C PRO A 4 9.02 5.06 -0.39
N ALA A 5 9.40 4.97 0.88
CA ALA A 5 9.94 3.74 1.46
C ALA A 5 8.81 2.86 2.03
N LEU A 6 7.80 3.50 2.63
CA LEU A 6 6.65 2.86 3.23
C LEU A 6 5.46 3.82 3.21
N THR A 7 4.29 3.35 2.80
CA THR A 7 3.03 4.09 2.96
C THR A 7 1.97 3.17 3.56
N ALA A 8 1.20 3.68 4.51
CA ALA A 8 0.08 2.97 5.11
C ALA A 8 -1.19 3.80 4.93
N LEU A 9 -2.16 3.25 4.19
CA LEU A 9 -3.48 3.84 3.99
C LEU A 9 -4.42 3.27 5.06
N SER A 10 -5.18 4.15 5.68
CA SER A 10 -6.17 3.81 6.68
C SER A 10 -7.44 4.62 6.51
N PHE A 11 -8.52 4.12 7.10
CA PHE A 11 -9.83 4.75 7.08
C PHE A 11 -10.37 4.89 8.51
N GLY A 12 -10.98 6.02 8.82
CA GLY A 12 -11.64 6.29 10.09
C GLY A 12 -11.48 7.74 10.56
N GLU A 13 -12.24 8.09 11.60
CA GLU A 13 -12.32 9.47 12.07
C GLU A 13 -11.08 9.85 12.92
N LEU A 14 -10.27 10.77 12.41
CA LEU A 14 -9.32 11.57 13.20
C LEU A 14 -9.86 12.99 13.33
N ASN A 15 -10.59 13.27 14.42
CA ASN A 15 -10.97 14.63 14.77
C ASN A 15 -9.75 15.49 15.14
N GLU A 16 -9.95 16.81 15.31
CA GLU A 16 -8.87 17.77 15.56
C GLU A 16 -8.01 17.42 16.80
N GLU A 17 -8.63 16.90 17.87
CA GLU A 17 -7.91 16.50 19.08
C GLU A 17 -6.99 15.31 18.80
N ARG A 18 -7.50 14.29 18.09
CA ARG A 18 -6.71 13.12 17.70
C ARG A 18 -5.59 13.48 16.74
N GLN A 19 -5.86 14.35 15.76
CA GLN A 19 -4.84 14.87 14.85
C GLN A 19 -3.75 15.65 15.60
N SER A 20 -4.14 16.49 16.56
CA SER A 20 -3.21 17.24 17.42
C SER A 20 -2.29 16.27 18.18
N ARG A 21 -2.85 15.24 18.82
CA ARG A 21 -2.06 14.21 19.52
C ARG A 21 -1.14 13.45 18.56
N LEU A 22 -1.62 13.11 17.37
CA LEU A 22 -0.84 12.42 16.35
C LEU A 22 0.34 13.26 15.88
N HIS A 23 0.13 14.56 15.64
CA HIS A 23 1.20 15.51 15.33
C HIS A 23 2.25 15.55 16.43
N ASP A 24 1.84 15.57 17.70
CA ASP A 24 2.77 15.65 18.84
C ASP A 24 3.57 14.34 18.98
N MET A 25 2.90 13.18 18.89
CA MET A 25 3.54 11.85 18.96
C MET A 25 4.57 11.65 17.85
N LEU A 26 4.23 12.09 16.63
CA LEU A 26 5.09 11.96 15.47
C LEU A 26 6.04 13.15 15.29
N GLN A 27 5.96 14.17 16.15
CA GLN A 27 6.71 15.43 16.05
C GLN A 27 6.55 16.11 14.68
N LEU A 28 5.35 16.04 14.09
CA LEU A 28 5.03 16.64 12.81
C LEU A 28 4.90 18.15 12.96
N ARG A 29 5.43 18.88 11.97
CA ARG A 29 5.22 20.32 11.88
C ARG A 29 3.82 20.57 11.33
N ARG A 30 2.96 21.17 12.15
CA ARG A 30 1.55 21.41 11.80
C ARG A 30 1.45 22.44 10.68
N GLY A 31 0.58 22.19 9.70
CA GLY A 31 0.34 23.12 8.59
C GLY A 31 1.53 23.29 7.66
N THR A 32 2.49 22.37 7.68
CA THR A 32 3.60 22.34 6.73
C THR A 32 3.48 21.07 5.89
N PRO A 33 2.62 21.08 4.85
CA PRO A 33 2.55 19.96 3.93
C PRO A 33 3.86 19.84 3.14
N ARG A 34 4.16 18.64 2.66
CA ARG A 34 5.22 18.46 1.67
C ARG A 34 4.80 19.09 0.35
N THR A 35 5.76 19.63 -0.38
CA THR A 35 5.54 20.24 -1.70
C THR A 35 6.09 19.39 -2.85
N GLU A 36 6.69 18.24 -2.55
CA GLU A 36 7.32 17.37 -3.55
C GLU A 36 7.23 15.88 -3.18
N GLY A 37 7.44 15.04 -4.19
CA GLY A 37 7.41 13.58 -4.08
C GLY A 37 6.02 12.99 -4.29
N TYR A 38 5.95 11.67 -4.29
CA TYR A 38 4.68 10.95 -4.47
C TYR A 38 3.70 11.25 -3.33
N GLY A 39 2.46 11.61 -3.70
CA GLY A 39 1.37 11.86 -2.76
C GLY A 39 1.44 13.19 -2.01
N SER A 40 2.29 14.14 -2.43
CA SER A 40 2.43 15.43 -1.74
C SER A 40 1.15 16.27 -1.80
N GLU A 41 0.30 16.07 -2.82
CA GLU A 41 -1.01 16.71 -2.95
C GLU A 41 -1.97 16.41 -1.79
N ASN A 42 -1.77 15.26 -1.12
CA ASN A 42 -2.58 14.86 0.04
C ASN A 42 -1.89 15.20 1.37
N SER A 43 -0.63 15.67 1.36
CA SER A 43 0.12 15.94 2.59
C SER A 43 -0.52 17.09 3.37
N ILE A 44 -0.57 16.96 4.70
CA ILE A 44 -1.06 18.02 5.61
C ILE A 44 0.00 18.45 6.63
N ALA A 45 0.91 17.54 6.99
CA ALA A 45 1.97 17.78 7.95
C ALA A 45 3.10 16.77 7.75
N HIS A 46 4.34 17.24 7.83
CA HIS A 46 5.50 16.36 7.79
C HIS A 46 6.55 16.77 8.82
N ARG A 47 7.52 15.89 9.04
CA ARG A 47 8.81 16.22 9.64
C ARG A 47 9.93 15.60 8.83
N GLU A 48 11.09 16.21 8.93
CA GLU A 48 12.33 15.65 8.42
C GLU A 48 13.21 15.22 9.58
N PHE A 49 13.94 14.13 9.39
CA PHE A 49 14.87 13.60 10.36
C PHE A 49 15.96 12.80 9.65
N THR A 50 17.03 12.48 10.37
CA THR A 50 18.13 11.67 9.85
C THR A 50 18.10 10.31 10.53
N ASP A 51 18.26 9.24 9.76
CA ASP A 51 18.39 7.90 10.34
C ASP A 51 19.79 7.64 10.92
N GLU A 52 19.97 6.48 11.54
CA GLU A 52 21.25 6.07 12.14
C GLU A 52 22.40 5.96 11.13
N THR A 53 22.08 5.88 9.84
CA THR A 53 23.05 5.80 8.74
C THR A 53 23.34 7.14 8.09
N GLY A 54 22.75 8.23 8.59
CA GLY A 54 22.97 9.58 8.07
C GLY A 54 22.06 9.95 6.89
N HIS A 55 21.08 9.13 6.52
CA HIS A 55 20.17 9.42 5.43
C HIS A 55 19.01 10.30 5.88
N ARG A 56 18.67 11.31 5.06
CA ARG A 56 17.50 12.17 5.29
C ARG A 56 16.23 11.40 4.96
N LEU A 57 15.36 11.30 5.96
CA LEU A 57 14.03 10.72 5.86
C LEU A 57 12.98 11.77 6.16
N VAL A 58 11.81 11.56 5.59
CA VAL A 58 10.63 12.41 5.79
C VAL A 58 9.49 11.54 6.26
N LEU A 59 8.93 11.88 7.43
CA LEU A 59 7.71 11.29 7.92
C LEU A 59 6.56 12.24 7.62
N ASP A 60 5.50 11.73 7.02
CA ASP A 60 4.39 12.50 6.49
C ASP A 60 3.05 11.95 6.97
N LEU A 61 2.12 12.86 7.21
CA LEU A 61 0.70 12.57 7.35
C LEU A 61 -0.04 13.26 6.22
N GLY A 62 -0.83 12.48 5.49
CA GLY A 62 -1.71 12.96 4.43
C GLY A 62 -3.17 12.61 4.67
N LYS A 63 -4.05 13.40 4.06
CA LYS A 63 -5.50 13.25 4.06
C LYS A 63 -5.98 13.06 2.62
N VAL A 64 -6.64 11.94 2.35
CA VAL A 64 -7.10 11.54 1.00
C VAL A 64 -8.54 11.98 0.77
N ASP A 65 -9.40 11.79 1.76
CA ASP A 65 -10.79 12.24 1.78
C ASP A 65 -11.20 12.57 3.24
N GLU A 66 -12.49 12.63 3.56
CA GLU A 66 -12.97 12.97 4.91
C GLU A 66 -12.39 12.07 6.01
N ASP A 67 -12.32 10.76 5.74
CA ASP A 67 -11.95 9.69 6.69
C ASP A 67 -10.69 8.91 6.26
N GLY A 68 -10.15 9.19 5.07
CA GLY A 68 -8.99 8.53 4.50
C GLY A 68 -7.67 9.21 4.89
N TRP A 69 -6.77 8.44 5.49
CA TRP A 69 -5.49 8.92 6.01
C TRP A 69 -4.32 8.10 5.48
N VAL A 70 -3.23 8.79 5.12
CA VAL A 70 -1.97 8.17 4.68
C VAL A 70 -0.86 8.53 5.63
N PHE A 71 -0.21 7.50 6.18
CA PHE A 71 1.03 7.61 6.93
C PHE A 71 2.17 7.23 6.01
N GLY A 72 3.13 8.12 5.81
CA GLY A 72 4.19 7.92 4.82
C GLY A 72 5.59 8.10 5.39
N LEU A 73 6.49 7.17 5.06
CA LEU A 73 7.93 7.31 5.22
C LEU A 73 8.54 7.47 3.83
N TYR A 74 9.20 8.59 3.61
CA TYR A 74 9.87 8.94 2.36
C TYR A 74 11.36 9.16 2.59
N PHE A 75 12.12 9.04 1.51
CA PHE A 75 13.56 9.26 1.52
C PHE A 75 13.99 10.06 0.29
N ASP A 76 15.08 10.79 0.41
CA ASP A 76 15.77 11.45 -0.70
C ASP A 76 17.22 10.94 -0.72
N GLY A 77 17.60 10.28 -1.81
CA GLY A 77 18.91 9.64 -1.95
C GLY A 77 18.95 8.20 -1.42
N GLY A 78 19.68 7.96 -0.33
CA GLY A 78 19.92 6.62 0.22
C GLY A 78 18.64 5.95 0.72
N ARG A 79 18.35 4.74 0.24
CA ARG A 79 17.19 3.97 0.70
C ARG A 79 17.35 3.64 2.19
N PRO A 80 16.32 3.82 3.03
CA PRO A 80 16.38 3.42 4.43
C PRO A 80 16.62 1.91 4.56
N SER A 81 17.24 1.52 5.67
CA SER A 81 17.46 0.11 5.97
C SER A 81 16.13 -0.64 6.15
N PRO A 82 16.11 -1.97 5.93
CA PRO A 82 14.93 -2.78 6.21
C PRO A 82 14.45 -2.66 7.66
N SER A 83 15.35 -2.54 8.64
CA SER A 83 14.99 -2.37 10.05
C SER A 83 14.27 -1.04 10.31
N THR A 84 14.72 0.05 9.66
CA THR A 84 14.04 1.36 9.74
C THR A 84 12.63 1.27 9.16
N VAL A 85 12.46 0.62 8.01
CA VAL A 85 11.15 0.43 7.38
C VAL A 85 10.22 -0.37 8.30
N GLU A 86 10.68 -1.48 8.87
CA GLU A 86 9.86 -2.32 9.75
C GLU A 86 9.53 -1.66 11.11
N ALA A 87 10.43 -0.84 11.64
CA ALA A 87 10.13 -0.02 12.82
C ALA A 87 8.99 0.97 12.55
N HIS A 88 8.99 1.63 11.38
CA HIS A 88 7.93 2.56 10.99
C HIS A 88 6.62 1.83 10.63
N ARG A 89 6.70 0.62 10.07
CA ARG A 89 5.52 -0.24 9.87
C ARG A 89 4.85 -0.54 11.21
N THR A 90 5.62 -0.96 12.19
CA THR A 90 5.13 -1.25 13.54
C THR A 90 4.53 0.00 14.18
N LEU A 91 5.19 1.15 14.04
CA LEU A 91 4.68 2.45 14.51
C LEU A 91 3.34 2.79 13.86
N PHE A 92 3.21 2.69 12.54
CA PHE A 92 1.97 3.02 11.83
C PHE A 92 0.82 2.12 12.26
N ARG A 93 1.06 0.80 12.36
CA ARG A 93 0.06 -0.14 12.85
C ARG A 93 -0.37 0.18 14.28
N GLY A 94 0.57 0.45 15.18
CA GLY A 94 0.29 0.81 16.56
C GLY A 94 -0.51 2.11 16.68
N LEU A 95 -0.22 3.11 15.84
CA LEU A 95 -0.99 4.36 15.78
C LEU A 95 -2.41 4.11 15.27
N MET A 96 -2.56 3.34 14.20
CA MET A 96 -3.89 2.99 13.67
C MET A 96 -4.73 2.27 14.72
N GLU A 97 -4.17 1.28 15.41
CA GLU A 97 -4.83 0.59 16.51
C GLU A 97 -5.21 1.55 17.65
N TRP A 98 -4.27 2.39 18.08
CA TRP A 98 -4.48 3.35 19.16
C TRP A 98 -5.59 4.37 18.86
N PHE A 99 -5.67 4.83 17.61
CA PHE A 99 -6.67 5.81 17.18
C PHE A 99 -7.95 5.19 16.63
N GLY A 100 -8.04 3.85 16.58
CA GLY A 100 -9.20 3.14 16.06
C GLY A 100 -9.38 3.27 14.54
N LEU A 101 -8.28 3.45 13.80
CA LEU A 101 -8.29 3.49 12.34
C LEU A 101 -8.23 2.09 11.76
N GLN A 102 -9.06 1.83 10.75
CA GLN A 102 -9.01 0.60 9.99
C GLN A 102 -7.85 0.67 8.99
N LEU A 103 -6.92 -0.28 9.09
CA LEU A 103 -5.88 -0.44 8.08
C LEU A 103 -6.52 -0.90 6.76
N VAL A 104 -6.18 -0.20 5.67
CA VAL A 104 -6.62 -0.54 4.30
C VAL A 104 -5.50 -1.22 3.52
N GLN A 105 -4.28 -0.70 3.61
CA GLN A 105 -3.10 -1.31 2.99
C GLN A 105 -1.79 -0.72 3.53
N ILE A 106 -0.71 -1.50 3.45
CA ILE A 106 0.67 -0.99 3.58
C ILE A 106 1.46 -1.36 2.33
N THR A 107 2.20 -0.40 1.78
CA THR A 107 3.08 -0.59 0.61
C THR A 107 4.52 -0.25 0.97
N PRO A 108 5.49 -1.17 0.79
CA PRO A 108 5.30 -2.57 0.41
C PRO A 108 4.66 -3.39 1.54
N ALA A 109 3.78 -4.33 1.18
CA ALA A 109 3.16 -5.26 2.13
C ALA A 109 4.18 -6.30 2.61
N ALA A 110 4.25 -6.50 3.92
CA ALA A 110 5.02 -7.56 4.58
C ALA A 110 4.13 -8.76 4.93
N THR A 111 2.84 -8.56 5.14
CA THR A 111 1.90 -9.62 5.50
C THR A 111 0.63 -9.59 4.64
N ALA A 112 -0.10 -10.70 4.65
CA ALA A 112 -1.36 -10.86 3.93
C ALA A 112 -2.41 -9.76 4.22
N ASP A 113 -2.54 -9.33 5.48
CA ASP A 113 -3.50 -8.32 5.92
C ASP A 113 -3.14 -6.88 5.51
N GLU A 114 -1.93 -6.66 4.99
CA GLU A 114 -1.49 -5.35 4.50
C GLU A 114 -1.81 -5.13 3.02
N VAL A 115 -2.38 -6.14 2.36
CA VAL A 115 -2.77 -6.08 0.95
C VAL A 115 -4.19 -5.53 0.85
N LEU A 116 -4.35 -4.45 0.07
CA LEU A 116 -5.68 -4.04 -0.37
C LEU A 116 -6.26 -5.15 -1.25
N VAL A 117 -7.34 -5.77 -0.77
CA VAL A 117 -8.18 -6.67 -1.56
C VAL A 117 -9.41 -5.89 -1.98
N PRO A 118 -9.54 -5.54 -3.28
CA PRO A 118 -10.77 -4.92 -3.78
C PRO A 118 -11.95 -5.86 -3.47
N SER A 119 -12.93 -5.37 -2.72
CA SER A 119 -14.19 -6.10 -2.59
C SER A 119 -14.92 -5.96 -3.92
N VAL A 120 -14.92 -7.01 -4.73
CA VAL A 120 -15.81 -7.06 -5.91
C VAL A 120 -17.23 -7.11 -5.35
N PRO A 121 -18.09 -6.09 -5.57
CA PRO A 121 -19.47 -6.18 -5.13
C PRO A 121 -20.13 -7.37 -5.85
N PRO A 122 -20.94 -8.19 -5.15
CA PRO A 122 -21.64 -9.30 -5.77
C PRO A 122 -22.59 -8.87 -6.92
N GLU A 123 -22.89 -7.58 -7.05
CA GLU A 123 -23.79 -7.00 -8.05
C GLU A 123 -23.07 -6.37 -9.26
N ALA A 124 -21.75 -6.56 -9.44
CA ALA A 124 -21.06 -6.15 -10.67
C ALA A 124 -21.34 -7.09 -11.86
N GLU A 125 -22.48 -7.79 -11.85
CA GLU A 125 -23.12 -8.36 -13.03
C GLU A 125 -24.02 -7.27 -13.66
N GLY A 126 -23.41 -6.24 -14.22
CA GLY A 126 -24.11 -5.11 -14.81
C GLY A 126 -23.41 -4.61 -16.06
N GLU A 127 -23.93 -5.05 -17.20
CA GLU A 127 -23.79 -4.53 -18.56
C GLU A 127 -23.01 -3.20 -18.70
N ASP A 128 -21.67 -3.28 -18.88
CA ASP A 128 -20.91 -2.46 -19.84
C ASP A 128 -19.40 -2.77 -19.76
N GLY A 129 -18.93 -3.64 -20.67
CA GLY A 129 -17.66 -3.50 -21.40
C GLY A 129 -16.29 -3.57 -20.69
N LEU A 130 -16.18 -3.52 -19.37
CA LEU A 130 -14.89 -3.55 -18.65
C LEU A 130 -14.70 -4.86 -17.88
N GLY A 131 -14.38 -5.96 -18.57
CA GLY A 131 -13.97 -7.17 -17.85
C GLY A 131 -14.11 -8.52 -18.54
N VAL A 132 -14.45 -8.60 -19.83
CA VAL A 132 -14.69 -9.90 -20.51
C VAL A 132 -13.53 -10.34 -21.42
N SER A 133 -12.54 -9.47 -21.67
CA SER A 133 -11.39 -9.79 -22.52
C SER A 133 -10.06 -9.58 -21.78
N TRP A 134 -9.16 -10.55 -21.92
CA TRP A 134 -7.79 -10.43 -21.43
C TRP A 134 -7.00 -9.53 -22.36
N ASN A 135 -6.87 -8.25 -22.00
CA ASN A 135 -6.21 -7.24 -22.81
C ASN A 135 -4.72 -7.07 -22.48
N PHE A 136 -4.15 -7.99 -21.70
CA PHE A 136 -2.73 -7.99 -21.36
C PHE A 136 -1.95 -8.89 -22.31
N SER A 137 -0.74 -8.48 -22.67
CA SER A 137 0.19 -9.29 -23.46
C SER A 137 0.90 -10.37 -22.62
N TYR A 138 0.38 -10.67 -21.42
CA TYR A 138 1.02 -11.55 -20.44
C TYR A 138 0.40 -12.94 -20.49
N ASP A 139 1.24 -13.96 -20.61
CA ASP A 139 0.88 -15.38 -20.60
C ASP A 139 1.55 -16.15 -19.45
N ARG A 140 2.40 -15.48 -18.65
CA ARG A 140 3.15 -16.05 -17.52
C ARG A 140 2.96 -15.21 -16.26
N LEU A 141 2.96 -15.88 -15.10
CA LEU A 141 2.80 -15.21 -13.80
C LEU A 141 3.93 -14.20 -13.56
N GLU A 142 5.16 -14.50 -13.99
CA GLU A 142 6.32 -13.60 -13.85
C GLU A 142 6.10 -12.23 -14.52
N GLN A 143 5.45 -12.21 -15.69
CA GLN A 143 5.20 -10.98 -16.45
C GLN A 143 4.08 -10.15 -15.80
N LEU A 144 3.07 -10.83 -15.25
CA LEU A 144 1.94 -10.21 -14.56
C LEU A 144 2.36 -9.56 -13.23
N ARG A 145 3.40 -10.08 -12.57
CA ARG A 145 3.83 -9.63 -11.22
C ARG A 145 4.07 -8.12 -11.13
N SER A 146 4.72 -7.52 -12.12
CA SER A 146 4.96 -6.07 -12.13
C SER A 146 3.66 -5.27 -12.19
N HIS A 147 2.65 -5.79 -12.91
CA HIS A 147 1.37 -5.14 -13.12
C HIS A 147 0.46 -5.18 -11.88
N VAL A 148 0.52 -6.25 -11.09
CA VAL A 148 -0.25 -6.38 -9.84
C VAL A 148 0.54 -5.97 -8.59
N GLY A 149 1.68 -5.29 -8.79
CA GLY A 149 2.54 -4.82 -7.69
C GLY A 149 3.07 -5.97 -6.82
N LEU A 150 3.29 -7.14 -7.41
CA LEU A 150 3.96 -8.28 -6.78
C LEU A 150 5.47 -8.07 -6.92
N SER A 151 6.10 -7.48 -5.91
CA SER A 151 7.57 -7.48 -5.85
C SER A 151 8.08 -8.93 -5.86
N ARG A 152 9.18 -9.17 -6.59
CA ARG A 152 9.87 -10.47 -6.59
C ARG A 152 10.20 -10.93 -5.18
N ASP A 153 10.53 -9.99 -4.29
CA ASP A 153 10.95 -10.24 -2.92
C ASP A 153 9.78 -10.27 -1.92
N ALA A 154 8.53 -10.08 -2.38
CA ALA A 154 7.37 -10.13 -1.49
C ALA A 154 7.20 -11.52 -0.86
N PRO A 155 6.77 -11.61 0.42
CA PRO A 155 6.45 -12.88 1.07
C PRO A 155 5.42 -13.70 0.29
N ARG A 156 5.50 -15.02 0.43
CA ARG A 156 4.61 -15.94 -0.31
C ARG A 156 3.14 -15.64 -0.04
N GLU A 157 2.76 -15.45 1.21
CA GLU A 157 1.38 -15.13 1.59
C GLU A 157 0.84 -13.85 0.93
N VAL A 158 1.66 -12.79 0.85
CA VAL A 158 1.32 -11.54 0.14
C VAL A 158 1.07 -11.83 -1.34
N LYS A 159 1.92 -12.67 -1.94
CA LYS A 159 1.76 -13.08 -3.33
C LYS A 159 0.48 -13.86 -3.55
N GLU A 160 0.15 -14.78 -2.65
CA GLU A 160 -1.06 -15.57 -2.72
C GLU A 160 -2.32 -14.70 -2.57
N VAL A 161 -2.38 -13.77 -1.61
CA VAL A 161 -3.54 -12.89 -1.43
C VAL A 161 -3.78 -12.02 -2.66
N LYS A 162 -2.74 -11.38 -3.18
CA LYS A 162 -2.83 -10.57 -4.40
C LYS A 162 -3.26 -11.39 -5.62
N LEU A 163 -2.74 -12.61 -5.75
CA LEU A 163 -3.11 -13.51 -6.83
C LEU A 163 -4.58 -13.95 -6.70
N ARG A 164 -5.04 -14.35 -5.51
CA ARG A 164 -6.45 -14.68 -5.25
C ARG A 164 -7.37 -13.48 -5.52
N ALA A 165 -6.95 -12.27 -5.15
CA ALA A 165 -7.70 -11.04 -5.44
C ALA A 165 -7.85 -10.81 -6.95
N LEU A 166 -6.78 -10.99 -7.73
CA LEU A 166 -6.84 -10.92 -9.19
C LEU A 166 -7.74 -12.01 -9.78
N MET A 167 -7.61 -13.24 -9.28
CA MET A 167 -8.41 -14.39 -9.73
C MET A 167 -9.90 -14.22 -9.48
N GLY A 168 -10.28 -13.39 -8.50
CA GLY A 168 -11.67 -13.03 -8.22
C GLY A 168 -12.25 -11.98 -9.17
N LEU A 169 -11.45 -11.34 -10.03
CA LEU A 169 -11.95 -10.35 -10.99
C LEU A 169 -12.54 -11.04 -12.24
N PRO A 170 -13.62 -10.51 -12.85
CA PRO A 170 -14.22 -11.08 -14.05
C PRO A 170 -13.22 -11.29 -15.21
N ILE A 171 -12.26 -10.39 -15.38
CA ILE A 171 -11.24 -10.47 -16.43
C ILE A 171 -10.39 -11.76 -16.36
N TRP A 172 -10.28 -12.37 -15.17
CA TRP A 172 -9.49 -13.59 -14.98
C TRP A 172 -10.06 -14.78 -15.75
N SER A 173 -11.37 -14.85 -15.99
CA SER A 173 -11.96 -15.94 -16.76
C SER A 173 -11.46 -15.96 -18.21
N ALA A 174 -11.00 -14.82 -18.74
CA ALA A 174 -10.43 -14.69 -20.07
C ALA A 174 -8.91 -14.88 -20.11
N ALA A 175 -8.25 -15.12 -18.96
CA ALA A 175 -6.80 -15.25 -18.88
C ALA A 175 -6.26 -16.45 -19.69
N PRO A 176 -5.08 -16.34 -20.33
CA PRO A 176 -4.46 -17.44 -21.06
C PRO A 176 -4.29 -18.69 -20.19
N GLU A 177 -4.51 -19.87 -20.78
CA GLU A 177 -4.37 -21.16 -20.06
C GLU A 177 -3.02 -21.30 -19.33
N PRO A 178 -1.85 -20.99 -19.94
CA PRO A 178 -0.57 -21.13 -19.23
C PRO A 178 -0.50 -20.28 -17.96
N LEU A 179 -1.08 -19.08 -17.99
CA LEU A 179 -1.13 -18.18 -16.84
C LEU A 179 -2.06 -18.73 -15.75
N ARG A 180 -3.22 -19.26 -16.13
CA ARG A 180 -4.16 -19.89 -15.19
C ARG A 180 -3.54 -21.11 -14.51
N SER A 181 -2.91 -22.01 -15.28
CA SER A 181 -2.23 -23.18 -14.72
C SER A 181 -1.08 -22.82 -13.78
N GLU A 182 -0.27 -21.80 -14.11
CA GLU A 182 0.81 -21.34 -13.22
C GLU A 182 0.28 -20.75 -11.92
N ALA A 183 -0.80 -19.96 -12.00
CA ALA A 183 -1.44 -19.38 -10.82
C ALA A 183 -2.00 -20.47 -9.89
N GLU A 184 -2.69 -21.47 -10.45
CA GLU A 184 -3.21 -22.60 -9.68
C GLU A 184 -2.07 -23.42 -9.05
N ALA A 185 -1.02 -23.73 -9.79
CA ALA A 185 0.14 -24.45 -9.27
C ALA A 185 0.84 -23.68 -8.14
N PHE A 186 0.95 -22.35 -8.26
CA PHE A 186 1.51 -21.49 -7.23
C PHE A 186 0.67 -21.53 -5.94
N LEU A 187 -0.67 -21.47 -6.05
CA LEU A 187 -1.57 -21.49 -4.89
C LEU A 187 -1.66 -22.85 -4.20
N HIS A 188 -1.57 -23.96 -4.94
CA HIS A 188 -1.64 -25.31 -4.38
C HIS A 188 -0.28 -25.89 -3.95
N GLY A 189 0.77 -25.07 -4.04
CA GLY A 189 2.10 -25.41 -3.54
C GLY A 189 2.76 -26.56 -4.27
N GLY A 190 2.84 -26.41 -5.59
CA GLY A 190 3.52 -27.31 -6.55
C GLY A 190 4.59 -28.24 -5.98
#